data_AF-A0A356K288-F1
#
_entry.id   AF-A0A356K288-F1
#
_cell.length_a   1.000
_cell.length_b   1.000
_cell.length_c   1.000
_cell.angle_alpha   90.00
_cell.angle_beta   90.00
_cell.angle_gamma   90.00
#
_symmetry.space_group_name_H-M   'P 1'
#
loop_
_entity.id
_entity.type
_entity.pdbx_description
1 polymer ?
#
loop_
_entity_poly.entity_id
_entity_poly.type
_entity_poly.pdbx_seq_one_letter_code
_entity_poly.pdbx_strand_id
1 'polypeptide(L)'
;MNKKFLLILIIITCLFSCSIFGLYKRKSVVKNKYYLLQVGAYKNYDSISKKTKEYENYLVLKEEDLYKLYIGVTKDKEVYKKLVNLYASTSSIYKKEITLSNQKFDDTLTKYDSLIKNSEDIKEINLVIKSELKFLEEMLAKKSN
;
A
#
# COMPACT_ATOMS: atom_id res chain seq x y z
N MET A 1 9.26 51.23 24.52
CA MET A 1 9.67 50.16 23.58
C MET A 1 9.94 50.79 22.22
N ASN A 2 11.13 50.60 21.64
CA ASN A 2 11.54 51.33 20.44
C ASN A 2 10.76 50.82 19.21
N LYS A 3 10.03 51.70 18.50
CA LYS A 3 9.16 51.32 17.36
C LYS A 3 9.91 50.54 16.28
N LYS A 4 11.21 50.83 16.11
CA LYS A 4 12.12 50.10 15.20
C LYS A 4 12.32 48.64 15.61
N PHE A 5 12.39 48.37 16.91
CA PHE A 5 12.57 47.03 17.46
C PHE A 5 11.31 46.16 17.26
N LEU A 6 10.13 46.77 17.40
CA LEU A 6 8.84 46.12 17.18
C LEU A 6 8.64 45.72 15.71
N LEU A 7 9.11 46.57 14.79
CA LEU A 7 9.04 46.35 13.35
C LEU A 7 9.96 45.21 12.89
N ILE A 8 11.17 45.11 13.45
CA ILE A 8 12.11 44.01 13.20
C ILE A 8 11.53 42.66 13.66
N LEU A 9 10.85 42.64 14.80
CA LEU A 9 10.25 41.41 15.34
C LEU A 9 9.16 40.85 14.42
N ILE A 10 8.34 41.73 13.83
CA ILE A 10 7.27 41.36 12.89
C ILE A 10 7.85 40.79 11.59
N ILE A 11 8.95 41.37 11.09
CA ILE A 11 9.61 40.89 9.86
C ILE A 11 10.18 39.49 10.07
N ILE A 12 10.80 39.22 11.22
CA ILE A 12 11.40 37.91 11.54
C ILE A 12 10.31 36.83 11.63
N THR A 13 9.18 37.11 12.30
CA THR A 13 8.09 36.13 12.42
C THR A 13 7.43 35.84 11.08
N CYS A 14 7.29 36.84 10.21
CA CYS A 14 6.74 36.68 8.87
C CYS A 14 7.68 35.87 7.96
N LEU A 15 8.99 36.10 8.04
CA LEU A 15 9.99 35.30 7.30
C LEU A 15 10.03 33.85 7.78
N PHE A 16 9.95 33.60 9.09
CA PHE A 16 9.87 32.25 9.64
C PHE A 16 8.60 31.53 9.20
N SER A 17 7.44 32.20 9.23
CA SER A 17 6.17 31.59 8.82
C SER A 17 6.14 31.29 7.32
N CYS A 18 6.65 32.19 6.46
CA CYS A 18 6.80 31.93 5.03
C CYS A 18 7.76 30.76 4.75
N SER A 19 8.86 30.64 5.51
CA SER A 19 9.83 29.56 5.35
C SER A 19 9.22 28.20 5.73
N ILE A 20 8.51 28.12 6.87
CA ILE A 20 7.82 26.91 7.31
C ILE A 20 6.70 26.54 6.32
N PHE A 21 5.94 27.52 5.82
CA PHE A 21 4.89 27.29 4.84
C PHE A 21 5.43 26.76 3.50
N GLY A 22 6.57 27.30 3.05
CA GLY A 22 7.28 26.82 1.86
C GLY A 22 7.75 25.36 2.01
N LEU A 23 8.27 24.98 3.17
CA LEU A 23 8.66 23.60 3.47
C LEU A 23 7.44 22.66 3.56
N TYR A 24 6.33 23.12 4.15
CA TYR A 24 5.09 22.35 4.26
C TYR A 24 4.46 22.07 2.88
N LYS A 25 4.50 23.08 1.99
CA LYS A 25 3.95 22.97 0.62
C LYS A 25 4.87 22.14 -0.31
N ARG A 26 6.15 22.01 0.03
CA ARG A 26 7.17 21.26 -0.72
C ARG A 26 7.32 19.82 -0.22
N LYS A 27 6.24 19.18 0.25
CA LYS A 27 6.21 17.73 0.38
C LYS A 27 6.21 17.13 -1.03
N SER A 28 7.35 16.63 -1.48
CA SER A 28 7.41 15.86 -2.71
C SER A 28 6.46 14.67 -2.60
N VAL A 29 5.72 14.41 -3.67
CA VAL A 29 4.84 13.25 -3.81
C VAL A 29 5.74 12.01 -3.87
N VAL A 30 6.07 11.45 -2.70
CA VAL A 30 6.92 10.24 -2.61
C VAL A 30 6.13 9.09 -3.22
N LYS A 31 6.70 8.50 -4.28
CA LYS A 31 6.14 7.34 -4.97
C LYS A 31 6.85 6.09 -4.47
N ASN A 32 6.11 5.23 -3.78
CA ASN A 32 6.62 3.99 -3.22
C ASN A 32 6.21 2.81 -4.10
N LYS A 33 7.09 1.80 -4.18
CA LYS A 33 6.85 0.55 -4.90
C LYS A 33 6.34 -0.53 -3.96
N TYR A 34 5.35 -1.29 -4.44
CA TYR A 34 4.72 -2.38 -3.71
C TYR A 34 4.67 -3.64 -4.58
N TYR A 35 4.76 -4.80 -3.95
CA TYR A 35 4.72 -6.12 -4.56
C TYR A 35 3.36 -6.77 -4.29
N LEU A 36 2.62 -7.03 -5.37
CA LEU A 36 1.40 -7.80 -5.35
C LEU A 36 1.71 -9.26 -5.63
N LEU A 37 1.08 -10.16 -4.86
CA LEU A 37 1.11 -11.60 -5.08
C LEU A 37 -0.02 -11.96 -6.04
N GLN A 38 0.29 -12.04 -7.33
CA GLN A 38 -0.69 -12.34 -8.38
C GLN A 38 -0.75 -13.85 -8.65
N VAL A 39 -1.94 -14.44 -8.60
CA VAL A 39 -2.16 -15.86 -8.94
C VAL A 39 -2.37 -16.04 -10.44
N GLY A 40 -3.12 -15.13 -11.06
CA GLY A 40 -3.45 -15.26 -12.48
C GLY A 40 -4.28 -14.10 -13.02
N ALA A 41 -4.51 -14.13 -14.33
CA ALA A 41 -5.35 -13.19 -15.07
C ALA A 41 -6.36 -13.99 -15.90
N TYR A 42 -7.64 -13.63 -15.81
CA TYR A 42 -8.75 -14.40 -16.35
C TYR A 42 -9.63 -13.51 -17.23
N LYS A 43 -10.06 -14.01 -18.38
CA LYS A 43 -10.98 -13.28 -19.28
C LYS A 43 -12.42 -13.25 -18.78
N ASN A 44 -12.83 -14.32 -18.09
CA ASN A 44 -14.23 -14.55 -17.74
C ASN A 44 -14.41 -14.58 -16.22
N TYR A 45 -15.52 -13.99 -15.75
CA TYR A 45 -15.85 -13.93 -14.33
C TYR A 45 -16.03 -15.33 -13.70
N ASP A 46 -16.60 -16.28 -14.43
CA ASP A 46 -16.80 -17.65 -13.92
C ASP A 46 -15.49 -18.36 -13.60
N SER A 47 -14.46 -18.15 -14.43
CA SER A 47 -13.15 -18.76 -14.23
C SER A 47 -12.48 -18.24 -12.96
N ILE A 48 -12.56 -16.93 -12.72
CA ILE A 48 -11.98 -16.34 -11.51
C ILE A 48 -12.79 -16.68 -10.26
N SER A 49 -14.13 -16.71 -10.35
CA SER A 49 -15.01 -17.07 -9.22
C SER A 49 -14.75 -18.50 -8.71
N LYS A 50 -14.42 -19.44 -9.61
CA LYS A 50 -13.98 -20.78 -9.20
C LYS A 50 -12.66 -20.73 -8.45
N LYS A 51 -11.68 -19.98 -9.00
CA LYS A 51 -10.33 -19.90 -8.43
C LYS A 51 -10.29 -19.19 -7.07
N THR A 52 -11.10 -18.15 -6.86
CA THR A 52 -11.15 -17.41 -5.59
C THR A 52 -11.59 -18.27 -4.41
N LYS A 53 -12.31 -19.38 -4.64
CA LYS A 53 -12.72 -20.32 -3.58
C LYS A 53 -11.55 -21.06 -2.93
N GLU A 54 -10.40 -21.09 -3.58
CA GLU A 54 -9.18 -21.72 -3.05
C GLU A 54 -8.43 -20.83 -2.04
N TYR A 55 -8.85 -19.56 -1.87
CA TYR A 55 -8.15 -18.59 -1.03
C TYR A 55 -9.09 -17.98 0.01
N GLU A 56 -8.63 -17.92 1.25
CA GLU A 56 -9.35 -17.25 2.33
C GLU A 56 -9.44 -15.74 2.10
N ASN A 57 -8.35 -15.15 1.61
CA ASN A 57 -8.22 -13.72 1.35
C ASN A 57 -7.79 -13.50 -0.09
N TYR A 58 -8.50 -12.62 -0.79
CA TYR A 58 -8.20 -12.28 -2.16
C TYR A 58 -8.73 -10.89 -2.52
N LEU A 59 -8.16 -10.33 -3.58
CA LEU A 59 -8.62 -9.12 -4.25
C LEU A 59 -8.67 -9.38 -5.76
N VAL A 60 -9.83 -9.12 -6.36
CA VAL A 60 -10.01 -9.17 -7.82
C VAL A 60 -10.04 -7.75 -8.35
N LEU A 61 -9.12 -7.42 -9.26
CA LEU A 61 -9.15 -6.14 -9.97
C LEU A 61 -9.39 -6.39 -11.45
N LYS A 62 -10.31 -5.63 -12.05
CA LYS A 62 -10.47 -5.58 -13.49
C LYS A 62 -9.46 -4.57 -14.05
N GLU A 63 -8.56 -5.05 -14.89
CA GLU A 63 -7.60 -4.22 -15.62
C GLU A 63 -7.74 -4.56 -17.10
N GLU A 64 -8.10 -3.56 -17.91
CA GLU A 64 -8.49 -3.77 -19.32
C GLU A 64 -9.66 -4.77 -19.40
N ASP A 65 -9.47 -5.87 -20.14
CA ASP A 65 -10.44 -6.95 -20.32
C ASP A 65 -10.12 -8.20 -19.50
N LEU A 66 -9.25 -8.07 -18.50
CA LEU A 66 -8.82 -9.18 -17.65
C LEU A 66 -9.14 -8.93 -16.17
N TYR A 67 -9.66 -9.95 -15.52
CA TYR A 67 -9.79 -10.05 -14.07
C TYR A 67 -8.50 -10.63 -13.49
N LYS A 68 -7.76 -9.82 -12.73
CA LYS A 68 -6.51 -10.24 -12.07
C LYS A 68 -6.79 -10.58 -10.62
N LEU A 69 -6.30 -11.76 -10.21
CA LEU A 69 -6.46 -12.28 -8.85
C LEU A 69 -5.19 -12.03 -8.06
N TYR A 70 -5.31 -11.29 -6.96
CA TYR A 70 -4.25 -11.04 -6.00
C TYR A 70 -4.60 -11.64 -4.64
N ILE A 71 -3.59 -12.18 -3.95
CA ILE A 71 -3.76 -12.83 -2.64
C ILE A 71 -2.92 -12.19 -1.54
N GLY A 72 -2.20 -11.11 -1.84
CA GLY A 72 -1.44 -10.35 -0.86
C GLY A 72 -0.76 -9.14 -1.51
N VAL A 73 -0.33 -8.20 -0.66
CA VAL A 73 0.45 -7.02 -1.04
C VAL A 73 1.47 -6.74 0.04
N THR A 74 2.69 -6.35 -0.33
CA THR A 74 3.77 -6.08 0.63
C THR A 74 4.78 -5.09 0.02
N LYS A 75 5.55 -4.38 0.85
CA LYS A 75 6.72 -3.60 0.40
C LYS A 75 8.04 -4.28 0.76
N ASP A 76 8.03 -5.22 1.69
CA ASP A 76 9.19 -5.96 2.14
C ASP A 76 9.43 -7.23 1.29
N LYS A 77 10.69 -7.44 0.88
CA LYS A 77 11.07 -8.58 0.03
C LYS A 77 11.07 -9.92 0.79
N GLU A 78 11.37 -9.91 2.08
CA GLU A 78 11.36 -11.09 2.93
C GLU A 78 9.92 -11.51 3.24
N VAL A 79 9.04 -10.55 3.52
CA VAL A 79 7.59 -10.80 3.65
C VAL A 79 7.03 -11.36 2.35
N TYR A 80 7.40 -10.78 1.19
CA TYR A 80 7.01 -11.34 -0.11
C TYR A 80 7.41 -12.82 -0.25
N LYS A 81 8.65 -13.18 0.08
CA LYS A 81 9.12 -14.57 0.04
C LYS A 81 8.34 -15.46 1.00
N LYS A 82 8.09 -15.00 2.22
CA LYS A 82 7.32 -15.73 3.24
C LYS A 82 5.91 -16.03 2.74
N LEU A 83 5.23 -15.03 2.16
CA LEU A 83 3.90 -15.19 1.61
C LEU A 83 3.88 -16.09 0.36
N VAL A 84 4.88 -16.00 -0.54
CA VAL A 84 5.01 -16.93 -1.66
C VAL A 84 5.13 -18.38 -1.17
N ASN A 85 5.96 -18.61 -0.14
CA ASN A 85 6.12 -19.95 0.44
C ASN A 85 4.83 -20.45 1.10
N LEU A 86 4.06 -19.57 1.74
CA LEU A 86 2.77 -19.91 2.34
C LEU A 86 1.78 -20.48 1.32
N TYR A 87 1.81 -19.98 0.08
CA TYR A 87 0.88 -20.38 -1.00
C TYR A 87 1.51 -21.30 -2.05
N ALA A 88 2.76 -21.74 -1.87
CA ALA A 88 3.51 -22.48 -2.89
C ALA A 88 2.87 -23.82 -3.28
N SER A 89 2.16 -24.46 -2.35
CA SER A 89 1.42 -25.71 -2.58
C SER A 89 0.08 -25.49 -3.30
N THR A 90 -0.48 -24.27 -3.24
CA THR A 90 -1.79 -23.96 -3.82
C THR A 90 -1.66 -23.47 -5.25
N SER A 91 -0.72 -22.57 -5.55
CA SER A 91 -0.54 -22.01 -6.91
C SER A 91 0.81 -21.34 -7.12
N SER A 92 1.20 -21.21 -8.38
CA SER A 92 2.32 -20.36 -8.79
C SER A 92 1.98 -18.89 -8.57
N ILE A 93 2.82 -18.19 -7.82
CA ILE A 93 2.65 -16.76 -7.51
C ILE A 93 3.58 -15.93 -8.39
N TYR A 94 2.99 -14.97 -9.10
CA TYR A 94 3.69 -13.99 -9.92
C TYR A 94 3.81 -12.67 -9.18
N LYS A 95 5.01 -12.09 -9.22
CA LYS A 95 5.28 -10.78 -8.66
C LYS A 95 4.76 -9.71 -9.61
N LYS A 96 3.82 -8.86 -9.15
CA LYS A 96 3.47 -7.62 -9.87
C LYS A 96 3.87 -6.42 -9.06
N GLU A 97 4.53 -5.45 -9.69
CA GLU A 97 4.91 -4.20 -9.03
C GLU A 97 3.92 -3.09 -9.34
N ILE A 98 3.48 -2.38 -8.31
CA ILE A 98 2.69 -1.14 -8.45
C ILE A 98 3.40 0.02 -7.76
N THR A 99 3.12 1.22 -8.24
CA THR A 99 3.63 2.45 -7.62
C THR A 99 2.46 3.31 -7.16
N LEU A 100 2.41 3.61 -5.86
CA LEU A 100 1.40 4.48 -5.27
C LEU A 100 2.08 5.64 -4.54
N SER A 101 1.44 6.80 -4.52
CA SER A 101 1.84 7.89 -3.65
C SER A 101 0.79 8.11 -2.58
N ASN A 102 0.96 7.39 -1.48
CA ASN A 102 0.11 7.51 -0.31
C ASN A 102 0.89 7.15 0.94
N GLN A 103 1.26 8.16 1.74
CA GLN A 103 2.05 7.95 2.95
C GLN A 103 1.29 7.11 3.99
N LYS A 104 -0.02 7.30 4.12
CA LYS A 104 -0.84 6.53 5.07
C LYS A 104 -0.82 5.03 4.71
N PHE A 105 -0.95 4.72 3.42
CA PHE A 105 -0.82 3.34 2.93
C PHE A 105 0.57 2.77 3.21
N ASP A 106 1.62 3.55 2.96
CA ASP A 106 3.00 3.13 3.20
C ASP A 106 3.29 2.83 4.68
N ASP A 107 2.86 3.71 5.58
CA ASP A 107 3.08 3.56 7.03
C ASP A 107 2.31 2.35 7.57
N THR A 108 1.07 2.15 7.11
CA THR A 108 0.24 1.01 7.52
C THR A 108 0.80 -0.30 6.98
N LEU A 109 1.20 -0.35 5.71
CA LEU A 109 1.77 -1.57 5.13
C LEU A 109 3.11 -1.94 5.80
N THR A 110 3.91 -0.94 6.19
CA THR A 110 5.14 -1.20 6.97
C THR A 110 4.83 -1.89 8.31
N LYS A 111 3.74 -1.50 8.98
CA LYS A 111 3.31 -2.16 10.23
C LYS A 111 2.82 -3.57 9.97
N TYR A 112 2.03 -3.78 8.92
CA TYR A 112 1.53 -5.10 8.55
C TYR A 112 2.64 -6.06 8.12
N ASP A 113 3.60 -5.60 7.33
CA ASP A 113 4.81 -6.35 6.99
C ASP A 113 5.55 -6.81 8.25
N SER A 114 5.68 -5.94 9.26
CA SER A 114 6.30 -6.32 10.53
C SER A 114 5.51 -7.39 11.29
N LEU A 115 4.19 -7.33 11.29
CA LEU A 115 3.33 -8.34 11.93
C LEU A 115 3.48 -9.69 11.22
N ILE A 116 3.39 -9.70 9.89
CA ILE A 116 3.56 -10.92 9.09
C ILE A 116 4.96 -11.51 9.29
N LYS A 117 5.99 -10.67 9.33
CA LYS A 117 7.38 -11.11 9.51
C LYS A 117 7.57 -11.87 10.83
N ASN A 118 7.01 -11.33 11.91
CA ASN A 118 7.21 -11.83 13.28
C ASN A 118 6.21 -12.91 13.71
N SER A 119 5.11 -13.10 12.99
CA SER A 119 4.11 -14.12 13.32
C SER A 119 4.40 -15.46 12.64
N GLU A 120 4.18 -16.56 13.34
CA GLU A 120 4.16 -17.92 12.77
C GLU A 120 2.73 -18.49 12.66
N ASP A 121 1.74 -17.80 13.26
CA ASP A 121 0.34 -18.22 13.21
C ASP A 121 -0.27 -17.81 11.86
N ILE A 122 -0.58 -18.82 11.04
CA ILE A 122 -1.21 -18.65 9.74
C ILE A 122 -2.54 -17.89 9.83
N LYS A 123 -3.31 -18.08 10.90
CA LYS A 123 -4.58 -17.37 11.09
C LYS A 123 -4.36 -15.88 11.30
N GLU A 124 -3.36 -15.52 12.11
CA GLU A 124 -3.00 -14.12 12.34
C GLU A 124 -2.48 -13.48 11.05
N ILE A 125 -1.60 -14.17 10.32
CA ILE A 125 -1.10 -13.75 9.01
C ILE A 125 -2.26 -13.50 8.05
N ASN A 126 -3.23 -14.43 7.96
CA ASN A 126 -4.40 -14.28 7.10
C ASN A 126 -5.26 -13.05 7.46
N LEU A 127 -5.44 -12.76 8.75
CA LEU A 127 -6.16 -11.54 9.17
C LEU A 127 -5.43 -10.26 8.77
N VAL A 128 -4.10 -10.25 8.82
CA VAL A 128 -3.29 -9.12 8.37
C VAL A 128 -3.40 -8.96 6.86
N ILE A 129 -3.24 -10.03 6.08
CA ILE A 129 -3.39 -10.03 4.61
C ILE A 129 -4.77 -9.51 4.19
N LYS A 130 -5.83 -9.93 4.89
CA LYS A 130 -7.20 -9.42 4.66
C LYS A 130 -7.27 -7.90 4.76
N SER A 131 -6.62 -7.35 5.79
CA SER A 131 -6.58 -5.93 6.07
C SER A 131 -5.74 -5.16 5.04
N GLU A 132 -4.61 -5.72 4.62
CA GLU A 132 -3.76 -5.19 3.56
C GLU A 132 -4.49 -5.07 2.22
N LEU A 133 -5.14 -6.16 1.79
CA LEU A 133 -5.87 -6.21 0.53
C LEU A 133 -7.05 -5.24 0.52
N LYS A 134 -7.81 -5.17 1.63
CA LYS A 134 -8.89 -4.20 1.76
C LYS A 134 -8.39 -2.76 1.67
N PHE A 135 -7.28 -2.44 2.35
CA PHE A 135 -6.76 -1.08 2.31
C PHE A 135 -6.21 -0.72 0.92
N LEU A 136 -5.59 -1.67 0.22
CA LEU A 136 -5.17 -1.52 -1.17
C LEU A 136 -6.36 -1.20 -2.07
N GLU A 137 -7.45 -1.96 -1.97
CA GLU A 137 -8.68 -1.74 -2.74
C GLU A 137 -9.20 -0.31 -2.56
N GLU A 138 -9.29 0.17 -1.31
CA GLU A 138 -9.70 1.54 -1.00
C GLU A 138 -8.76 2.60 -1.64
N MET A 139 -7.46 2.34 -1.68
CA MET A 139 -6.49 3.26 -2.29
C MET A 139 -6.60 3.30 -3.81
N LEU A 140 -6.88 2.16 -4.44
CA LEU A 140 -7.06 2.08 -5.89
C LEU A 140 -8.40 2.68 -6.34
N ALA A 141 -9.47 2.50 -5.57
CA ALA A 141 -10.77 3.10 -5.83
C ALA A 141 -10.69 4.64 -5.81
N LYS A 142 -9.97 5.22 -4.84
CA LYS A 142 -9.77 6.69 -4.76
C LYS A 142 -8.99 7.29 -5.92
N LYS A 143 -8.21 6.51 -6.65
CA LYS A 143 -7.43 6.98 -7.81
C LYS A 143 -8.27 7.08 -9.10
N SER A 144 -9.44 6.43 -9.12
CA SER A 144 -10.28 6.34 -10.32
C SER A 144 -11.39 7.41 -10.38
N ASN A 145 -11.50 8.25 -9.35
CA ASN A 145 -12.34 9.45 -9.29
C ASN A 145 -11.45 10.70 -9.34
#